data_AF-A0A8H7NK64-F1
#
_entry.id   AF-A0A8H7NK64-F1
#
_cell.length_a   1.000
_cell.length_b   1.000
_cell.length_c   1.000
_cell.angle_alpha   90.00
_cell.angle_beta   90.00
_cell.angle_gamma   90.00
#
_symmetry.space_group_name_H-M   'P 1'
#
loop_
_entity.id
_entity.type
_entity.pdbx_description
1 polymer ?
#
loop_
_entity_poly.entity_id
_entity_poly.type
_entity_poly.pdbx_seq_one_letter_code
_entity_poly.pdbx_strand_id
1 'polypeptide(L)'
;MRYPLARLFFKHGVAYQFDLGPPSYTESAMLSNVKLPTALLENLPGVEALTLFERWLEANPDLQFIHGHGSNRGSLMSYHLDPELNIPDVHIIRALLIRQAQGNDIVLPIDPSAVLENLRIEELERRRREAMRGQDSAKRGFYAQSAMALSVALGDVKLMTETLAWCRRFLKDSLAARQIFNHTWCGASQTRDLIAALGTSHANTEDVLAAIYQANEFLLSFLETASLAVQEPSFEPQIWHRPTAMVTIAASDRLARIDGLQDRLNLSDDEVYDAVLKPTLDLIIAAESHVLKAENECLYPGQRSTDIYVPYSTLWATRQPALRFLDAVAKARDDMWLKARVEQNPAVFTLQKPWPRGLTLESLAGESSEWDQLIVPYVEQRAEAVIFCDPKFLLAPFPEDEETQLAISGFLEDWTNALGLWAYQGKRTRNHEGRVRRAWNYALDELSRDRMTREEAERFWKPVFEDAGIETSLLGIDQSMNDRLPAELPQQLDIPGQPEEWDPDPMLHGLSRKVSKNESSARSPAWIVCSNPQNATETPSGEVTMSSPRTTRYQSSRPRSHRKNSGSCCHQEGHLLLIRMLMPSSRQLFFHSTALMV
;
A
#
# COMPACT_ATOMS: atom_id res chain seq x y z
N MET A 1 -1.81 -20.42 21.53
CA MET A 1 -2.25 -21.23 22.71
C MET A 1 -1.15 -22.25 23.01
N ARG A 2 -0.80 -22.54 24.27
CA ARG A 2 0.23 -23.57 24.56
C ARG A 2 -0.36 -24.97 24.35
N TYR A 3 0.31 -25.85 23.60
CA TYR A 3 -0.18 -27.21 23.28
C TYR A 3 -0.73 -28.01 24.47
N PRO A 4 -0.11 -28.01 25.67
CA PRO A 4 -0.65 -28.70 26.83
C PRO A 4 -2.05 -28.23 27.25
N LEU A 5 -2.33 -26.93 27.11
CA LEU A 5 -3.63 -26.36 27.43
C LEU A 5 -4.68 -26.77 26.39
N ALA A 6 -4.32 -26.73 25.10
CA ALA A 6 -5.19 -27.23 24.04
C ALA A 6 -5.52 -28.70 24.29
N ARG A 7 -4.51 -29.54 24.57
CA ARG A 7 -4.69 -30.95 24.88
C ARG A 7 -5.66 -31.18 26.05
N LEU A 8 -5.50 -30.45 27.15
CA LEU A 8 -6.42 -30.53 28.29
C LEU A 8 -7.86 -30.13 27.92
N PHE A 9 -8.01 -29.06 27.13
CA PHE A 9 -9.31 -28.59 26.68
C PHE A 9 -10.03 -29.62 25.80
N PHE A 10 -9.35 -30.20 24.80
CA PHE A 10 -9.95 -31.22 23.94
C PHE A 10 -10.24 -32.52 24.68
N LYS A 11 -9.39 -32.89 25.65
CA LYS A 11 -9.56 -34.11 26.44
C LYS A 11 -10.70 -34.03 27.45
N HIS A 12 -10.87 -32.89 28.10
CA HIS A 12 -11.84 -32.73 29.20
C HIS A 12 -13.06 -31.88 28.83
N GLY A 13 -13.03 -31.21 27.68
CA GLY A 13 -14.16 -30.44 27.17
C GLY A 13 -15.31 -31.34 26.77
N VAL A 14 -16.51 -31.06 27.31
CA VAL A 14 -17.72 -31.87 27.13
C VAL A 14 -18.05 -32.12 25.66
N ALA A 15 -17.72 -31.17 24.77
CA ALA A 15 -18.00 -31.24 23.34
C ALA A 15 -16.98 -32.06 22.51
N TYR A 16 -15.79 -32.33 23.05
CA TYR A 16 -14.70 -32.95 22.29
C TYR A 16 -14.34 -34.33 22.84
N GLN A 17 -13.99 -34.43 24.13
CA GLN A 17 -13.69 -35.68 24.83
C GLN A 17 -12.64 -36.60 24.12
N PHE A 18 -11.67 -36.04 23.40
CA PHE A 18 -10.56 -36.80 22.80
C PHE A 18 -9.21 -36.17 23.12
N ASP A 19 -8.17 -37.00 23.16
CA ASP A 19 -6.80 -36.55 23.45
C ASP A 19 -6.09 -36.12 22.15
N LEU A 20 -5.48 -34.94 22.15
CA LEU A 20 -4.59 -34.48 21.06
C LEU A 20 -3.21 -35.19 21.09
N GLY A 21 -2.88 -35.86 22.19
CA GLY A 21 -1.62 -36.55 22.43
C GLY A 21 -1.37 -37.76 21.52
N PRO A 22 -0.26 -38.49 21.72
CA PRO A 22 0.08 -39.67 20.93
C PRO A 22 -1.04 -40.73 20.99
N PRO A 23 -1.23 -41.51 19.91
CA PRO A 23 -2.42 -42.33 19.72
C PRO A 23 -2.60 -43.35 20.84
N SER A 24 -3.78 -43.35 21.47
CA SER A 24 -4.30 -44.53 22.16
C SER A 24 -5.20 -45.33 21.22
N TYR A 25 -5.21 -46.66 21.32
CA TYR A 25 -5.97 -47.55 20.43
C TYR A 25 -7.49 -47.25 20.39
N THR A 26 -8.03 -46.52 21.37
CA THR A 26 -9.45 -46.18 21.50
C THR A 26 -9.86 -44.89 20.79
N GLU A 27 -8.92 -44.07 20.32
CA GLU A 27 -9.22 -42.70 19.85
C GLU A 27 -9.67 -42.61 18.37
N SER A 28 -9.24 -43.51 17.47
CA SER A 28 -9.56 -43.40 16.04
C SER A 28 -11.06 -43.36 15.73
N ALA A 29 -11.89 -44.07 16.49
CA ALA A 29 -13.35 -44.06 16.31
C ALA A 29 -14.02 -42.76 16.81
N MET A 30 -13.36 -42.00 17.68
CA MET A 30 -13.85 -40.70 18.15
C MET A 30 -13.50 -39.60 17.16
N LEU A 31 -12.35 -39.70 16.49
CA LEU A 31 -11.89 -38.74 15.49
C LEU A 31 -12.80 -38.64 14.26
N SER A 32 -13.56 -39.70 13.96
CA SER A 32 -14.46 -39.69 12.79
C SER A 32 -15.70 -38.81 12.94
N ASN A 33 -16.04 -38.43 14.18
CA ASN A 33 -17.24 -37.63 14.46
C ASN A 33 -16.95 -36.15 14.75
N VAL A 34 -15.67 -35.76 14.75
CA VAL A 34 -15.24 -34.42 15.16
C VAL A 34 -14.75 -33.62 13.95
N LYS A 35 -15.33 -32.42 13.79
CA LYS A 35 -14.81 -31.44 12.84
C LYS A 35 -13.58 -30.73 13.39
N LEU A 36 -12.52 -30.70 12.59
CA LEU A 36 -11.25 -30.05 12.89
C LEU A 36 -11.27 -28.60 12.37
N PRO A 37 -11.17 -27.59 13.25
CA PRO A 37 -11.01 -26.21 12.83
C PRO A 37 -9.59 -25.99 12.29
N THR A 38 -9.45 -25.41 11.10
CA THR A 38 -8.13 -25.08 10.53
C THR A 38 -7.32 -24.13 11.42
N ALA A 39 -8.01 -23.21 12.11
CA ALA A 39 -7.40 -22.32 13.09
C ALA A 39 -6.71 -23.06 14.25
N LEU A 40 -7.13 -24.29 14.58
CA LEU A 40 -6.43 -25.10 15.58
C LEU A 40 -5.03 -25.47 15.07
N LEU A 41 -4.94 -25.94 13.83
CA LEU A 41 -3.68 -26.35 13.20
C LEU A 41 -2.68 -25.19 13.10
N GLU A 42 -3.15 -23.98 12.78
CA GLU A 42 -2.32 -22.77 12.73
C GLU A 42 -1.70 -22.40 14.09
N ASN A 43 -2.37 -22.77 15.19
CA ASN A 43 -1.97 -22.38 16.54
C ASN A 43 -1.16 -23.46 17.27
N LEU A 44 -1.04 -24.65 16.69
CA LEU A 44 -0.27 -25.76 17.23
C LEU A 44 1.18 -25.70 16.72
N PRO A 45 2.16 -26.24 17.47
CA PRO A 45 3.50 -26.40 16.94
C PRO A 45 3.49 -27.40 15.76
N GLY A 46 4.40 -27.21 14.79
CA GLY A 46 4.28 -27.83 13.47
C GLY A 46 4.24 -29.36 13.49
N VAL A 47 5.04 -30.00 14.36
CA VAL A 47 5.11 -31.46 14.46
C VAL A 47 3.81 -32.03 15.02
N GLU A 48 3.27 -31.43 16.08
CA GLU A 48 2.00 -31.83 16.68
C GLU A 48 0.84 -31.57 15.71
N ALA A 49 0.84 -30.42 15.05
CA ALA A 49 -0.19 -30.06 14.06
C ALA A 49 -0.20 -31.06 12.89
N LEU A 50 0.96 -31.40 12.33
CA LEU A 50 1.08 -32.37 11.25
C LEU A 50 0.65 -33.77 11.71
N THR A 51 1.16 -34.25 12.86
CA THR A 51 0.81 -35.57 13.40
C THR A 51 -0.69 -35.69 13.64
N LEU A 52 -1.30 -34.63 14.19
CA LEU A 52 -2.74 -34.54 14.38
C LEU A 52 -3.48 -34.61 13.05
N PHE A 53 -3.06 -33.79 12.08
CA PHE A 53 -3.69 -33.73 10.76
C PHE A 53 -3.68 -35.07 10.03
N GLU A 54 -2.54 -35.78 10.02
CA GLU A 54 -2.42 -37.09 9.37
C GLU A 54 -3.34 -38.14 10.01
N ARG A 55 -3.40 -38.17 11.35
CA ARG A 55 -4.31 -39.09 12.06
C ARG A 55 -5.76 -38.86 11.70
N TRP A 56 -6.17 -37.60 11.54
CA TRP A 56 -7.53 -37.27 11.11
C TRP A 56 -7.77 -37.67 9.66
N LEU A 57 -6.79 -37.45 8.79
CA LEU A 57 -6.86 -37.81 7.38
C LEU A 57 -7.00 -39.34 7.20
N GLU A 58 -6.27 -40.11 8.00
CA GLU A 58 -6.40 -41.58 8.05
C GLU A 58 -7.76 -42.04 8.58
N ALA A 59 -8.29 -41.36 9.61
CA ALA A 59 -9.59 -41.69 10.19
C ALA A 59 -10.78 -41.25 9.31
N ASN A 60 -10.61 -40.25 8.45
CA ASN A 60 -11.66 -39.62 7.65
C ASN A 60 -11.22 -39.41 6.19
N PRO A 61 -11.17 -40.47 5.37
CA PRO A 61 -10.72 -40.37 3.98
C PRO A 61 -11.67 -39.56 3.08
N ASP A 62 -12.90 -39.29 3.52
CA ASP A 62 -13.90 -38.51 2.79
C ASP A 62 -13.76 -36.99 2.97
N LEU A 63 -12.78 -36.55 3.78
CA LEU A 63 -12.40 -35.14 3.99
C LEU A 63 -13.48 -34.26 4.65
N GLN A 64 -14.58 -34.84 5.15
CA GLN A 64 -15.67 -34.08 5.77
C GLN A 64 -15.31 -33.49 7.14
N PHE A 65 -14.16 -33.90 7.69
CA PHE A 65 -13.69 -33.46 8.99
C PHE A 65 -13.17 -32.01 8.99
N ILE A 66 -12.70 -31.47 7.86
CA ILE A 66 -12.14 -30.11 7.86
C ILE A 66 -13.23 -29.10 7.55
N HIS A 67 -13.46 -28.17 8.49
CA HIS A 67 -14.39 -27.08 8.27
C HIS A 67 -13.63 -25.77 8.05
N GLY A 68 -13.83 -25.16 6.88
CA GLY A 68 -13.34 -23.80 6.63
C GLY A 68 -14.14 -22.82 7.48
N HIS A 69 -13.51 -22.18 8.45
CA HIS A 69 -14.10 -20.99 9.07
C HIS A 69 -14.02 -19.84 8.07
N GLY A 70 -15.18 -19.33 7.64
CA GLY A 70 -15.29 -18.27 6.62
C GLY A 70 -14.72 -16.90 6.99
N SER A 71 -13.97 -16.77 8.09
CA SER A 71 -13.49 -15.50 8.62
C SER A 71 -11.99 -15.25 8.45
N ASN A 72 -11.13 -16.27 8.30
CA ASN A 72 -9.68 -16.03 8.22
C ASN A 72 -9.21 -15.84 6.76
N ARG A 73 -9.66 -14.75 6.11
CA ARG A 73 -9.30 -14.39 4.72
C ARG A 73 -7.79 -14.19 4.49
N GLY A 74 -6.96 -14.26 5.53
CA GLY A 74 -5.51 -14.07 5.46
C GLY A 74 -4.67 -15.34 5.42
N SER A 75 -5.26 -16.55 5.43
CA SER A 75 -4.49 -17.82 5.46
C SER A 75 -4.87 -18.78 4.34
N LEU A 76 -3.85 -19.38 3.72
CA LEU A 76 -4.02 -20.45 2.74
C LEU A 76 -4.62 -21.74 3.32
N MET A 77 -4.62 -21.94 4.65
CA MET A 77 -5.27 -23.11 5.26
C MET A 77 -6.80 -23.11 5.06
N SER A 78 -7.37 -21.95 4.73
CA SER A 78 -8.80 -21.80 4.40
C SER A 78 -9.11 -22.01 2.91
N TYR A 79 -8.09 -22.26 2.08
CA TYR A 79 -8.27 -22.40 0.63
C TYR A 79 -9.10 -23.63 0.29
N HIS A 80 -10.00 -23.55 -0.68
CA HIS A 80 -10.92 -24.63 -1.03
C HIS A 80 -10.29 -25.65 -2.00
N LEU A 81 -10.67 -26.93 -1.85
CA LEU A 81 -10.20 -28.02 -2.72
C LEU A 81 -10.84 -27.98 -4.12
N ASP A 82 -12.13 -27.64 -4.18
CA ASP A 82 -12.93 -27.60 -5.40
C ASP A 82 -13.88 -26.39 -5.34
N PRO A 83 -14.20 -25.71 -6.46
CA PRO A 83 -15.06 -24.53 -6.44
C PRO A 83 -16.49 -24.83 -5.97
N GLU A 84 -16.95 -26.09 -6.09
CA GLU A 84 -18.30 -26.52 -5.71
C GLU A 84 -18.33 -27.09 -4.28
N LEU A 85 -17.17 -27.35 -3.67
CA LEU A 85 -17.06 -27.95 -2.35
C LEU A 85 -16.56 -26.94 -1.32
N ASN A 86 -17.32 -26.78 -0.24
CA ASN A 86 -16.89 -25.98 0.92
C ASN A 86 -15.95 -26.80 1.83
N ILE A 87 -14.94 -27.44 1.24
CA ILE A 87 -13.96 -28.29 1.94
C ILE A 87 -12.58 -27.68 1.74
N PRO A 88 -11.80 -27.43 2.81
CA PRO A 88 -10.44 -26.96 2.67
C PRO A 88 -9.53 -27.93 1.93
N ASP A 89 -8.56 -27.39 1.21
CA ASP A 89 -7.61 -28.14 0.41
C ASP A 89 -6.58 -28.83 1.30
N VAL A 90 -6.76 -30.15 1.46
CA VAL A 90 -5.89 -30.99 2.28
C VAL A 90 -4.45 -31.01 1.82
N HIS A 91 -4.19 -30.83 0.52
CA HIS A 91 -2.82 -30.83 -0.01
C HIS A 91 -2.10 -29.54 0.36
N ILE A 92 -2.80 -28.41 0.31
CA ILE A 92 -2.28 -27.11 0.77
C ILE A 92 -2.02 -27.16 2.29
N ILE A 93 -2.97 -27.63 3.09
CA ILE A 93 -2.81 -27.76 4.55
C ILE A 93 -1.61 -28.66 4.86
N ARG A 94 -1.52 -29.84 4.23
CA ARG A 94 -0.42 -30.79 4.44
C ARG A 94 0.94 -30.18 4.12
N ALA A 95 1.07 -29.50 2.98
CA ALA A 95 2.32 -28.84 2.60
C ALA A 95 2.75 -27.77 3.62
N LEU A 96 1.79 -26.95 4.08
CA LEU A 96 2.06 -25.92 5.10
C LEU A 96 2.50 -26.51 6.43
N LEU A 97 1.83 -27.58 6.89
CA LEU A 97 2.17 -28.24 8.15
C LEU A 97 3.54 -28.93 8.09
N ILE A 98 3.88 -29.56 6.97
CA ILE A 98 5.23 -30.09 6.75
C ILE A 98 6.26 -28.97 6.85
N ARG A 99 6.04 -27.84 6.17
CA ARG A 99 6.95 -26.69 6.23
C ARG A 99 7.09 -26.12 7.65
N GLN A 100 5.99 -26.07 8.40
CA GLN A 100 6.00 -25.62 9.79
C GLN A 100 6.72 -26.61 10.72
N ALA A 101 6.70 -27.91 10.39
CA ALA A 101 7.39 -28.96 11.15
C ALA A 101 8.90 -29.02 10.84
N GLN A 102 9.32 -28.61 9.64
CA GLN A 102 10.74 -28.55 9.23
C GLN A 102 11.55 -27.65 10.17
N GLY A 103 12.65 -28.18 10.72
CA GLY A 103 13.51 -27.50 11.70
C GLY A 103 13.44 -28.09 13.12
N ASN A 104 12.60 -29.10 13.36
CA ASN A 104 12.62 -29.89 14.59
C ASN A 104 13.30 -31.25 14.33
N ASP A 105 14.21 -31.67 15.21
CA ASP A 105 14.91 -32.98 15.16
C ASP A 105 13.99 -34.20 15.43
N ILE A 106 12.68 -34.02 15.30
CA ILE A 106 11.69 -35.04 15.64
C ILE A 106 11.44 -35.92 14.41
N VAL A 107 11.54 -37.23 14.61
CA VAL A 107 11.20 -38.24 13.59
C VAL A 107 9.70 -38.15 13.31
N LEU A 108 9.35 -37.67 12.12
CA LEU A 108 7.97 -37.69 11.65
C LEU A 108 7.59 -39.10 11.20
N PRO A 109 6.32 -39.51 11.38
CA PRO A 109 5.83 -40.84 10.96
C PRO A 109 5.73 -41.01 9.44
N ILE A 110 5.95 -39.94 8.68
CA ILE A 110 5.90 -39.86 7.23
C ILE A 110 7.22 -39.26 6.74
N ASP A 111 7.69 -39.70 5.56
CA ASP A 111 8.79 -39.04 4.85
C ASP A 111 8.30 -37.71 4.26
N PRO A 112 8.66 -36.55 4.86
CA PRO A 112 8.12 -35.26 4.44
C PRO A 112 8.61 -34.89 3.04
N SER A 113 9.82 -35.30 2.67
CA SER A 113 10.41 -34.99 1.36
C SER A 113 9.67 -35.72 0.25
N ALA A 114 9.38 -37.02 0.45
CA ALA A 114 8.58 -37.78 -0.51
C ALA A 114 7.16 -37.23 -0.67
N VAL A 115 6.52 -36.82 0.44
CA VAL A 115 5.18 -36.21 0.38
C VAL A 115 5.20 -34.90 -0.40
N LEU A 116 6.14 -33.99 -0.10
CA LEU A 116 6.25 -32.72 -0.81
C LEU A 116 6.56 -32.92 -2.30
N GLU A 117 7.40 -33.89 -2.64
CA GLU A 117 7.70 -34.20 -4.04
C GLU A 117 6.48 -34.76 -4.78
N ASN A 118 5.70 -35.62 -4.15
CA ASN A 118 4.44 -36.11 -4.73
C ASN A 118 3.44 -34.95 -4.94
N LEU A 119 3.31 -34.03 -3.98
CA LEU A 119 2.46 -32.85 -4.14
C LEU A 119 2.94 -31.95 -5.31
N ARG A 120 4.27 -31.82 -5.46
CA ARG A 120 4.89 -31.05 -6.55
C ARG A 120 4.66 -31.71 -7.92
N ILE A 121 4.91 -33.01 -8.06
CA ILE A 121 4.83 -33.69 -9.36
C ILE A 121 3.39 -34.01 -9.73
N GLU A 122 2.64 -34.62 -8.82
CA GLU A 122 1.33 -35.20 -9.17
C GLU A 122 0.23 -34.14 -9.06
N GLU A 123 0.14 -33.50 -7.91
CA GLU A 123 -1.02 -32.67 -7.57
C GLU A 123 -0.95 -31.28 -8.23
N LEU A 124 0.22 -30.65 -8.29
CA LEU A 124 0.38 -29.40 -9.03
C LEU A 124 0.10 -29.60 -10.53
N GLU A 125 0.64 -30.65 -11.15
CA GLU A 125 0.40 -30.94 -12.56
C GLU A 125 -1.04 -31.40 -12.82
N ARG A 126 -1.69 -32.06 -11.86
CA ARG A 126 -3.14 -32.32 -11.92
C ARG A 126 -3.92 -31.01 -11.99
N ARG A 127 -3.66 -30.06 -11.08
CA ARG A 127 -4.33 -28.74 -11.09
C ARG A 127 -4.07 -27.97 -12.38
N ARG A 128 -2.84 -27.97 -12.88
CA ARG A 128 -2.50 -27.38 -14.19
C ARG A 128 -3.31 -28.03 -15.32
N ARG A 129 -3.44 -29.36 -15.33
CA ARG A 129 -4.27 -30.08 -16.33
C ARG A 129 -5.76 -29.75 -16.21
N GLU A 130 -6.31 -29.68 -15.00
CA GLU A 130 -7.71 -29.32 -14.78
C GLU A 130 -8.00 -27.87 -15.19
N ALA A 131 -7.09 -26.95 -14.89
CA ALA A 131 -7.18 -25.57 -15.38
C ALA A 131 -7.16 -25.47 -16.92
N MET A 132 -6.43 -26.36 -17.60
CA MET A 132 -6.42 -26.41 -19.08
C MET A 132 -7.67 -27.08 -19.67
N ARG A 133 -8.29 -28.02 -18.94
CA ARG A 133 -9.48 -28.77 -19.37
C ARG A 133 -10.80 -28.09 -18.99
N GLY A 134 -10.77 -27.11 -18.08
CA GLY A 134 -11.94 -26.40 -17.59
C GLY A 134 -12.80 -25.82 -18.72
N GLN A 135 -14.08 -26.23 -18.76
CA GLN A 135 -15.02 -25.83 -19.81
C GLN A 135 -15.36 -24.33 -19.73
N ASP A 136 -15.54 -23.82 -18.52
CA ASP A 136 -15.81 -22.40 -18.25
C ASP A 136 -14.61 -21.68 -17.62
N SER A 137 -14.63 -20.36 -17.67
CA SER A 137 -13.57 -19.51 -17.13
C SER A 137 -13.42 -19.62 -15.61
N ALA A 138 -14.50 -19.95 -14.89
CA ALA A 138 -14.49 -20.07 -13.43
C ALA A 138 -13.68 -21.31 -12.98
N LYS A 139 -13.88 -22.47 -13.62
CA LYS A 139 -13.10 -23.68 -13.34
C LYS A 139 -11.63 -23.49 -13.74
N ARG A 140 -11.37 -22.87 -14.91
CA ARG A 140 -10.00 -22.54 -15.33
C ARG A 140 -9.30 -21.64 -14.31
N GLY A 141 -9.96 -20.54 -13.93
CA GLY A 141 -9.47 -19.57 -12.96
C GLY A 141 -9.22 -20.21 -11.59
N PHE A 142 -10.18 -21.00 -11.09
CA PHE A 142 -10.05 -21.70 -9.81
C PHE A 142 -8.83 -22.63 -9.75
N TYR A 143 -8.70 -23.53 -10.73
CA TYR A 143 -7.61 -24.52 -10.70
C TYR A 143 -6.24 -23.87 -10.92
N ALA A 144 -6.16 -22.81 -11.73
CA ALA A 144 -4.93 -22.03 -11.88
C ALA A 144 -4.57 -21.27 -10.60
N GLN A 145 -5.56 -20.66 -9.93
CA GLN A 145 -5.38 -20.04 -8.61
C GLN A 145 -4.96 -21.07 -7.54
N SER A 146 -5.55 -22.26 -7.57
CA SER A 146 -5.22 -23.37 -6.66
C SER A 146 -3.80 -23.88 -6.90
N ALA A 147 -3.33 -23.91 -8.15
CA ALA A 147 -1.93 -24.21 -8.47
C ALA A 147 -0.97 -23.16 -7.88
N MET A 148 -1.32 -21.86 -7.94
CA MET A 148 -0.56 -20.79 -7.27
C MET A 148 -0.56 -20.94 -5.75
N ALA A 149 -1.72 -21.23 -5.15
CA ALA A 149 -1.81 -21.45 -3.71
C ALA A 149 -0.98 -22.66 -3.25
N LEU A 150 -0.98 -23.75 -4.02
CA LEU A 150 -0.13 -24.91 -3.73
C LEU A 150 1.36 -24.58 -3.85
N SER A 151 1.79 -23.85 -4.88
CA SER A 151 3.22 -23.50 -5.03
C SER A 151 3.72 -22.64 -3.87
N VAL A 152 2.90 -21.72 -3.36
CA VAL A 152 3.17 -20.99 -2.12
C VAL A 152 3.24 -21.94 -0.92
N ALA A 153 2.29 -22.86 -0.81
CA ALA A 153 2.23 -23.80 0.31
C ALA A 153 3.46 -24.72 0.38
N LEU A 154 3.98 -25.13 -0.79
CA LEU A 154 5.22 -25.88 -0.92
C LEU A 154 6.46 -25.07 -0.49
N GLY A 155 6.36 -23.73 -0.42
CA GLY A 155 7.43 -22.86 0.09
C GLY A 155 8.61 -22.68 -0.86
N ASP A 156 8.41 -22.92 -2.16
CA ASP A 156 9.44 -22.85 -3.18
C ASP A 156 9.17 -21.64 -4.09
N VAL A 157 9.97 -20.57 -3.91
CA VAL A 157 9.82 -19.32 -4.66
C VAL A 157 9.99 -19.56 -6.17
N LYS A 158 10.94 -20.43 -6.55
CA LYS A 158 11.19 -20.73 -7.96
C LYS A 158 9.98 -21.43 -8.58
N LEU A 159 9.42 -22.42 -7.90
CA LEU A 159 8.21 -23.09 -8.33
C LEU A 159 7.02 -22.12 -8.42
N MET A 160 6.93 -21.16 -7.50
CA MET A 160 5.94 -20.09 -7.54
C MET A 160 6.12 -19.20 -8.79
N THR A 161 7.35 -18.80 -9.12
CA THR A 161 7.67 -18.05 -10.35
C THR A 161 7.34 -18.83 -11.62
N GLU A 162 7.69 -20.12 -11.67
CA GLU A 162 7.36 -20.99 -12.81
C GLU A 162 5.85 -21.14 -12.99
N THR A 163 5.12 -21.27 -11.87
CA THR A 163 3.65 -21.38 -11.89
C THR A 163 3.01 -20.07 -12.32
N LEU A 164 3.52 -18.92 -11.87
CA LEU A 164 3.09 -17.60 -12.33
C LEU A 164 3.31 -17.44 -13.85
N ALA A 165 4.49 -17.80 -14.34
CA ALA A 165 4.79 -17.76 -15.77
C ALA A 165 3.83 -18.66 -16.57
N TRP A 166 3.51 -19.85 -16.04
CA TRP A 166 2.50 -20.72 -16.64
C TRP A 166 1.10 -20.10 -16.65
N CYS A 167 0.70 -19.38 -15.59
CA CYS A 167 -0.60 -18.70 -15.48
C CYS A 167 -0.80 -17.58 -16.52
N ARG A 168 0.28 -17.02 -17.10
CA ARG A 168 0.21 -15.98 -18.15
C ARG A 168 -0.66 -16.39 -19.35
N ARG A 169 -0.83 -17.70 -19.61
CA ARG A 169 -1.72 -18.20 -20.68
C ARG A 169 -3.19 -17.80 -20.52
N PHE A 170 -3.64 -17.49 -19.30
CA PHE A 170 -5.02 -17.14 -19.00
C PHE A 170 -5.29 -15.63 -19.08
N LEU A 171 -4.30 -14.80 -19.42
CA LEU A 171 -4.47 -13.33 -19.50
C LEU A 171 -5.60 -12.89 -20.44
N LYS A 172 -5.79 -13.63 -21.55
CA LYS A 172 -6.86 -13.38 -22.54
C LYS A 172 -8.26 -13.77 -22.06
N ASP A 173 -8.35 -14.60 -21.03
CA ASP A 173 -9.61 -14.99 -20.40
C ASP A 173 -9.83 -14.08 -19.20
N SER A 174 -10.53 -12.96 -19.42
CA SER A 174 -10.68 -11.90 -18.42
C SER A 174 -11.26 -12.37 -17.08
N LEU A 175 -12.18 -13.34 -17.11
CA LEU A 175 -12.80 -13.90 -15.91
C LEU A 175 -11.83 -14.83 -15.17
N ALA A 176 -11.09 -15.67 -15.89
CA ALA A 176 -10.07 -16.51 -15.28
C ALA A 176 -8.89 -15.66 -14.74
N ALA A 177 -8.41 -14.69 -15.52
CA ALA A 177 -7.37 -13.76 -15.11
C ALA A 177 -7.78 -12.98 -13.86
N ARG A 178 -9.02 -12.45 -13.82
CA ARG A 178 -9.59 -11.84 -12.62
C ARG A 178 -9.48 -12.81 -11.46
N GLN A 179 -9.95 -14.05 -11.57
CA GLN A 179 -9.89 -14.99 -10.45
C GLN A 179 -8.47 -15.34 -10.00
N ILE A 180 -7.54 -15.53 -10.94
CA ILE A 180 -6.15 -15.92 -10.63
C ILE A 180 -5.42 -14.79 -9.90
N PHE A 181 -5.56 -13.55 -10.37
CA PHE A 181 -4.77 -12.41 -9.88
C PHE A 181 -5.49 -11.57 -8.82
N ASN A 182 -6.79 -11.81 -8.59
CA ASN A 182 -7.59 -11.14 -7.57
C ASN A 182 -7.53 -11.88 -6.22
N HIS A 183 -6.69 -11.32 -5.34
CA HIS A 183 -6.72 -11.37 -3.86
C HIS A 183 -6.32 -12.64 -3.09
N THR A 184 -6.86 -13.84 -3.38
CA THR A 184 -6.88 -14.88 -2.32
C THR A 184 -5.51 -15.40 -1.90
N TRP A 185 -4.61 -15.68 -2.86
CA TRP A 185 -3.27 -16.16 -2.52
C TRP A 185 -2.29 -15.01 -2.27
N CYS A 186 -2.32 -13.93 -3.06
CA CYS A 186 -1.40 -12.79 -2.91
C CYS A 186 -1.45 -12.15 -1.51
N GLY A 187 -2.62 -12.14 -0.87
CA GLY A 187 -2.82 -11.55 0.46
C GLY A 187 -2.51 -12.49 1.62
N ALA A 188 -2.23 -13.77 1.37
CA ALA A 188 -2.06 -14.75 2.43
C ALA A 188 -0.75 -14.55 3.19
N SER A 189 -0.76 -14.77 4.50
CA SER A 189 0.43 -14.67 5.36
C SER A 189 1.56 -15.56 4.87
N GLN A 190 1.24 -16.75 4.35
CA GLN A 190 2.25 -17.68 3.84
C GLN A 190 2.92 -17.18 2.55
N THR A 191 2.22 -16.42 1.72
CA THR A 191 2.82 -15.74 0.56
C THR A 191 3.71 -14.61 1.02
N ARG A 192 3.25 -13.82 1.99
CA ARG A 192 4.02 -12.73 2.61
C ARG A 192 5.34 -13.21 3.21
N ASP A 193 5.31 -14.31 3.95
CA ASP A 193 6.50 -14.95 4.52
C ASP A 193 7.50 -15.36 3.44
N LEU A 194 6.99 -15.91 2.33
CA LEU A 194 7.81 -16.38 1.22
C LEU A 194 8.48 -15.24 0.45
N ILE A 195 7.75 -14.14 0.17
CA ILE A 195 8.31 -12.98 -0.55
C ILE A 195 9.20 -12.09 0.33
N ALA A 196 8.95 -12.08 1.65
CA ALA A 196 9.84 -11.42 2.60
C ALA A 196 11.22 -12.11 2.60
N ALA A 197 11.24 -13.44 2.44
CA ALA A 197 12.46 -14.26 2.35
C ALA A 197 13.38 -14.13 3.58
N LEU A 198 12.79 -13.90 4.76
CA LEU A 198 13.49 -13.81 6.05
C LEU A 198 13.08 -14.96 6.99
N GLY A 199 12.85 -16.15 6.42
CA GLY A 199 12.41 -17.32 7.17
C GLY A 199 13.42 -17.76 8.24
N THR A 200 12.96 -18.51 9.23
CA THR A 200 13.82 -19.01 10.33
C THR A 200 14.81 -20.08 9.90
N SER A 201 14.67 -20.63 8.69
CA SER A 201 15.47 -21.72 8.14
C SER A 201 16.82 -21.29 7.56
N HIS A 202 17.07 -20.00 7.35
CA HIS A 202 18.35 -19.53 6.81
C HIS A 202 19.47 -19.71 7.84
N ALA A 203 20.56 -20.38 7.44
CA ALA A 203 21.68 -20.69 8.33
C ALA A 203 22.73 -19.57 8.34
N ASN A 204 22.87 -18.84 7.23
CA ASN A 204 23.85 -17.77 7.07
C ASN A 204 23.32 -16.63 6.19
N THR A 205 24.14 -15.59 6.03
CA THR A 205 23.83 -14.39 5.23
C THR A 205 23.69 -14.67 3.73
N GLU A 206 24.47 -15.60 3.17
CA GLU A 206 24.41 -15.97 1.75
C GLU A 206 23.06 -16.62 1.41
N ASP A 207 22.56 -17.49 2.29
CA ASP A 207 21.24 -18.13 2.16
C ASP A 207 20.12 -17.08 2.13
N VAL A 208 20.20 -16.07 3.01
CA VAL A 208 19.23 -14.96 3.08
C VAL A 208 19.27 -14.16 1.78
N LEU A 209 20.47 -13.77 1.34
CA LEU A 209 20.66 -12.99 0.13
C LEU A 209 20.12 -13.72 -1.11
N ALA A 210 20.44 -15.01 -1.24
CA ALA A 210 19.95 -15.85 -2.34
C ALA A 210 18.41 -15.98 -2.34
N ALA A 211 17.80 -16.14 -1.16
CA ALA A 211 16.35 -16.20 -1.03
C ALA A 211 15.68 -14.86 -1.37
N ILE A 212 16.27 -13.74 -0.95
CA ILE A 212 15.80 -12.39 -1.30
C ILE A 212 15.86 -12.15 -2.80
N TYR A 213 16.94 -12.54 -3.48
CA TYR A 213 17.03 -12.40 -4.94
C TYR A 213 15.96 -13.22 -5.66
N GLN A 214 15.72 -14.46 -5.24
CA GLN A 214 14.65 -15.28 -5.81
C GLN A 214 13.27 -14.64 -5.60
N ALA A 215 13.00 -14.10 -4.40
CA ALA A 215 11.76 -13.40 -4.11
C ALA A 215 11.62 -12.11 -4.95
N ASN A 216 12.72 -11.36 -5.13
CA ASN A 216 12.74 -10.16 -5.96
C ASN A 216 12.45 -10.51 -7.44
N GLU A 217 13.05 -11.58 -7.97
CA GLU A 217 12.81 -12.07 -9.33
C GLU A 217 11.33 -12.44 -9.52
N PHE A 218 10.73 -13.14 -8.55
CA PHE A 218 9.30 -13.43 -8.56
C PHE A 218 8.44 -12.16 -8.64
N LEU A 219 8.72 -11.17 -7.78
CA LEU A 219 7.96 -9.92 -7.71
C LEU A 219 8.05 -9.12 -9.01
N LEU A 220 9.24 -9.03 -9.60
CA LEU A 220 9.44 -8.39 -10.91
C LEU A 220 8.73 -9.16 -12.03
N SER A 221 8.81 -10.50 -12.03
CA SER A 221 8.06 -11.35 -12.98
C SER A 221 6.54 -11.18 -12.85
N PHE A 222 6.05 -10.86 -11.65
CA PHE A 222 4.64 -10.56 -11.43
C PHE A 222 4.24 -9.19 -11.99
N LEU A 223 5.10 -8.18 -11.84
CA LEU A 223 4.92 -6.88 -12.50
C LEU A 223 4.96 -6.99 -14.03
N GLU A 224 5.89 -7.77 -14.58
CA GLU A 224 5.91 -8.07 -16.02
C GLU A 224 4.61 -8.73 -16.49
N THR A 225 4.06 -9.65 -15.69
CA THR A 225 2.78 -10.30 -15.99
C THR A 225 1.65 -9.27 -16.03
N ALA A 226 1.68 -8.27 -15.14
CA ALA A 226 0.73 -7.17 -15.16
C ALA A 226 0.88 -6.30 -16.41
N SER A 227 2.11 -5.99 -16.84
CA SER A 227 2.39 -5.27 -18.09
C SER A 227 1.88 -6.01 -19.32
N LEU A 228 2.02 -7.33 -19.36
CA LEU A 228 1.43 -8.13 -20.43
C LEU A 228 -0.10 -8.04 -20.42
N ALA A 229 -0.72 -7.96 -19.24
CA ALA A 229 -2.17 -7.83 -19.12
C ALA A 229 -2.69 -6.48 -19.62
N VAL A 230 -1.91 -5.39 -19.50
CA VAL A 230 -2.29 -4.05 -20.02
C VAL A 230 -2.60 -4.09 -21.51
N GLN A 231 -1.92 -4.96 -22.25
CA GLN A 231 -2.08 -5.10 -23.70
C GLN A 231 -3.38 -5.82 -24.08
N GLU A 232 -4.08 -6.44 -23.13
CA GLU A 232 -5.32 -7.16 -23.39
C GLU A 232 -6.54 -6.23 -23.34
N PRO A 233 -7.49 -6.34 -24.29
CA PRO A 233 -8.67 -5.46 -24.34
C PRO A 233 -9.56 -5.49 -23.09
N SER A 234 -9.45 -6.55 -22.29
CA SER A 234 -10.19 -6.77 -21.04
C SER A 234 -9.44 -6.32 -19.80
N PHE A 235 -8.35 -5.58 -19.95
CA PHE A 235 -7.58 -5.07 -18.83
C PHE A 235 -8.45 -4.20 -17.90
N GLU A 236 -8.34 -4.43 -16.61
CA GLU A 236 -9.05 -3.67 -15.57
C GLU A 236 -8.06 -3.30 -14.47
N PRO A 237 -7.66 -2.02 -14.33
CA PRO A 237 -6.61 -1.60 -13.39
C PRO A 237 -6.83 -2.09 -11.95
N GLN A 238 -8.09 -2.14 -11.50
CA GLN A 238 -8.44 -2.56 -10.15
C GLN A 238 -8.02 -4.00 -9.80
N ILE A 239 -7.91 -4.88 -10.80
CA ILE A 239 -7.45 -6.27 -10.59
C ILE A 239 -5.93 -6.31 -10.40
N TRP A 240 -5.22 -5.36 -11.01
CA TRP A 240 -3.76 -5.39 -11.21
C TRP A 240 -2.97 -4.49 -10.26
N HIS A 241 -3.61 -3.95 -9.20
CA HIS A 241 -2.91 -3.23 -8.12
C HIS A 241 -2.06 -4.16 -7.22
N ARG A 242 -2.27 -5.48 -7.28
CA ARG A 242 -1.60 -6.45 -6.39
C ARG A 242 -0.11 -6.63 -6.67
N PRO A 243 0.35 -6.78 -7.93
CA PRO A 243 1.77 -6.80 -8.25
C PRO A 243 2.59 -5.69 -7.59
N THR A 244 2.14 -4.43 -7.69
CA THR A 244 2.80 -3.28 -7.05
C THR A 244 2.71 -3.35 -5.53
N ALA A 245 1.52 -3.64 -5.00
CA ALA A 245 1.33 -3.80 -3.55
C ALA A 245 2.21 -4.90 -2.95
N MET A 246 2.50 -6.00 -3.68
CA MET A 246 3.36 -7.07 -3.18
C MET A 246 4.82 -6.65 -3.01
N VAL A 247 5.31 -5.71 -3.82
CA VAL A 247 6.65 -5.12 -3.63
C VAL A 247 6.69 -4.34 -2.31
N THR A 248 5.69 -3.49 -2.07
CA THR A 248 5.54 -2.78 -0.80
C THR A 248 5.42 -3.72 0.37
N ILE A 249 4.58 -4.77 0.27
CA ILE A 249 4.41 -5.75 1.34
C ILE A 249 5.73 -6.46 1.64
N ALA A 250 6.48 -6.88 0.62
CA ALA A 250 7.78 -7.52 0.82
C ALA A 250 8.79 -6.59 1.52
N ALA A 251 8.89 -5.34 1.07
CA ALA A 251 9.78 -4.35 1.71
C ALA A 251 9.38 -4.07 3.17
N SER A 252 8.08 -3.93 3.42
CA SER A 252 7.51 -3.70 4.76
C SER A 252 7.80 -4.87 5.70
N ASP A 253 7.54 -6.10 5.24
CA ASP A 253 7.72 -7.30 6.05
C ASP A 253 9.20 -7.59 6.30
N ARG A 254 10.08 -7.25 5.35
CA ARG A 254 11.54 -7.31 5.56
C ARG A 254 11.97 -6.36 6.67
N LEU A 255 11.56 -5.10 6.60
CA LEU A 255 11.87 -4.11 7.64
C LEU A 255 11.33 -4.51 9.01
N ALA A 256 10.08 -4.97 9.08
CA ALA A 256 9.46 -5.38 10.33
C ALA A 256 10.15 -6.57 11.02
N ARG A 257 10.91 -7.38 10.26
CA ARG A 257 11.56 -8.61 10.74
C ARG A 257 13.08 -8.50 10.80
N ILE A 258 13.66 -7.38 10.36
CA ILE A 258 15.10 -7.26 10.15
C ILE A 258 15.89 -7.35 11.45
N ASP A 259 15.39 -6.74 12.53
CA ASP A 259 16.05 -6.78 13.84
C ASP A 259 16.08 -8.22 14.38
N GLY A 260 14.99 -8.98 14.21
CA GLY A 260 14.93 -10.39 14.61
C GLY A 260 15.85 -11.29 13.79
N LEU A 261 16.04 -10.99 12.50
CA LEU A 261 17.04 -11.65 11.67
C LEU A 261 18.45 -11.34 12.15
N GLN A 262 18.74 -10.06 12.38
CA GLN A 262 20.05 -9.58 12.82
C GLN A 262 20.45 -10.25 14.14
N ASP A 263 19.53 -10.35 15.10
CA ASP A 263 19.78 -11.00 16.39
C ASP A 263 19.99 -12.50 16.25
N ARG A 264 19.18 -13.17 15.41
CA ARG A 264 19.26 -14.62 15.21
C ARG A 264 20.57 -15.05 14.55
N LEU A 265 21.06 -14.27 13.59
CA LEU A 265 22.28 -14.57 12.83
C LEU A 265 23.51 -13.82 13.35
N ASN A 266 23.36 -12.99 14.39
CA ASN A 266 24.40 -12.15 14.96
C ASN A 266 25.13 -11.29 13.90
N LEU A 267 24.35 -10.63 13.03
CA LEU A 267 24.86 -9.83 11.92
C LEU A 267 25.21 -8.41 12.35
N SER A 268 26.24 -7.84 11.73
CA SER A 268 26.54 -6.41 11.81
C SER A 268 25.53 -5.57 11.02
N ASP A 269 25.47 -4.28 11.33
CA ASP A 269 24.63 -3.30 10.64
C ASP A 269 24.90 -3.25 9.12
N ASP A 270 26.18 -3.36 8.72
CA ASP A 270 26.58 -3.36 7.30
C ASP A 270 26.18 -4.67 6.60
N GLU A 271 26.36 -5.83 7.25
CA GLU A 271 25.93 -7.12 6.68
C GLU A 271 24.42 -7.17 6.45
N VAL A 272 23.63 -6.66 7.42
CA VAL A 272 22.17 -6.54 7.28
C VAL A 272 21.81 -5.60 6.14
N TYR A 273 22.49 -4.47 6.04
CA TYR A 273 22.24 -3.51 4.98
C TYR A 273 22.52 -4.11 3.59
N ASP A 274 23.68 -4.74 3.42
CA ASP A 274 24.11 -5.30 2.13
C ASP A 274 23.32 -6.57 1.74
N ALA A 275 22.96 -7.42 2.70
CA ALA A 275 22.27 -8.68 2.42
C ALA A 275 20.76 -8.53 2.24
N VAL A 276 20.13 -7.56 2.93
CA VAL A 276 18.66 -7.43 2.96
C VAL A 276 18.19 -6.10 2.38
N LEU A 277 18.69 -4.98 2.91
CA LEU A 277 18.13 -3.66 2.62
C LEU A 277 18.52 -3.16 1.24
N LYS A 278 19.76 -3.35 0.81
CA LYS A 278 20.23 -2.95 -0.51
C LYS A 278 19.52 -3.71 -1.65
N PRO A 279 19.40 -5.05 -1.63
CA PRO A 279 18.58 -5.76 -2.63
C PRO A 279 17.10 -5.36 -2.59
N THR A 280 16.58 -4.95 -1.42
CA THR A 280 15.20 -4.45 -1.30
C THR A 280 15.05 -3.05 -1.91
N LEU A 281 16.05 -2.18 -1.75
CA LEU A 281 16.12 -0.89 -2.42
C LEU A 281 16.16 -1.09 -3.93
N ASP A 282 17.02 -1.97 -4.41
CA ASP A 282 17.15 -2.28 -5.84
C ASP A 282 15.82 -2.81 -6.42
N LEU A 283 15.10 -3.65 -5.67
CA LEU A 283 13.75 -4.11 -6.04
C LEU A 283 12.77 -2.93 -6.16
N ILE A 284 12.71 -2.04 -5.18
CA ILE A 284 11.79 -0.89 -5.20
C ILE A 284 12.05 -0.02 -6.42
N ILE A 285 13.31 0.34 -6.68
CA ILE A 285 13.69 1.19 -7.82
C ILE A 285 13.41 0.48 -9.14
N ALA A 286 13.69 -0.82 -9.26
CA ALA A 286 13.41 -1.60 -10.46
C ALA A 286 11.90 -1.70 -10.73
N ALA A 287 11.10 -1.96 -9.70
CA ALA A 287 9.66 -2.05 -9.80
C ALA A 287 9.02 -0.69 -10.17
N GLU A 288 9.46 0.38 -9.53
CA GLU A 288 8.97 1.74 -9.81
C GLU A 288 9.35 2.19 -11.23
N SER A 289 10.61 1.98 -11.62
CA SER A 289 11.06 2.24 -13.00
C SER A 289 10.26 1.45 -14.03
N HIS A 290 9.86 0.22 -13.70
CA HIS A 290 9.07 -0.63 -14.61
C HIS A 290 7.66 -0.09 -14.83
N VAL A 291 6.98 0.35 -13.77
CA VAL A 291 5.61 0.90 -13.89
C VAL A 291 5.58 2.30 -14.51
N LEU A 292 6.68 3.05 -14.47
CA LEU A 292 6.80 4.38 -15.08
C LEU A 292 6.98 4.38 -16.60
N LYS A 293 7.18 3.22 -17.22
CA LYS A 293 7.27 3.12 -18.67
C LYS A 293 5.94 3.53 -19.30
N ALA A 294 5.99 4.22 -20.44
CA ALA A 294 4.79 4.75 -21.10
C ALA A 294 3.77 3.64 -21.45
N GLU A 295 4.25 2.46 -21.87
CA GLU A 295 3.40 1.30 -22.15
C GLU A 295 2.67 0.73 -20.92
N ASN A 296 3.07 1.13 -19.71
CA ASN A 296 2.55 0.65 -18.43
C ASN A 296 1.71 1.68 -17.69
N GLU A 297 1.43 2.84 -18.28
CA GLU A 297 0.68 3.93 -17.64
C GLU A 297 -0.68 3.47 -17.07
N CYS A 298 -1.33 2.50 -17.72
CA CYS A 298 -2.61 1.94 -17.27
C CYS A 298 -2.52 1.11 -15.98
N LEU A 299 -1.34 0.61 -15.60
CA LEU A 299 -1.13 -0.04 -14.30
C LEU A 299 -1.21 0.96 -13.15
N TYR A 300 -0.97 2.23 -13.45
CA TYR A 300 -0.88 3.28 -12.45
C TYR A 300 -1.41 4.62 -12.98
N PRO A 301 -2.73 4.71 -13.20
CA PRO A 301 -3.34 5.93 -13.73
C PRO A 301 -3.29 7.01 -12.66
N GLY A 302 -2.45 8.03 -12.85
CA GLY A 302 -2.43 9.18 -11.94
C GLY A 302 -1.08 9.83 -11.64
N GLN A 303 0.03 9.39 -12.24
CA GLN A 303 1.36 10.07 -12.40
C GLN A 303 2.00 10.87 -11.23
N ARG A 304 1.44 10.93 -10.01
CA ARG A 304 1.97 11.80 -8.93
C ARG A 304 3.01 11.12 -8.05
N SER A 305 2.92 9.81 -7.91
CA SER A 305 3.84 8.91 -7.22
C SER A 305 3.46 7.48 -7.59
N THR A 306 4.22 6.46 -7.19
CA THR A 306 3.72 5.07 -7.23
C THR A 306 3.25 4.63 -5.85
N ASP A 307 2.31 3.68 -5.79
CA ASP A 307 1.87 3.02 -4.54
C ASP A 307 3.00 2.17 -3.92
N ILE A 308 4.17 2.14 -4.56
CA ILE A 308 5.36 1.47 -4.03
C ILE A 308 5.97 2.38 -2.96
N TYR A 309 5.38 2.35 -1.78
CA TYR A 309 5.89 3.03 -0.59
C TYR A 309 6.38 2.03 0.46
N VAL A 310 7.18 2.52 1.38
CA VAL A 310 7.58 1.79 2.59
C VAL A 310 6.81 2.40 3.76
N PRO A 311 5.91 1.66 4.43
CA PRO A 311 5.16 2.18 5.56
C PRO A 311 6.11 2.49 6.73
N TYR A 312 6.14 3.74 7.15
CA TYR A 312 6.97 4.19 8.27
C TYR A 312 6.44 3.74 9.64
N SER A 313 5.16 3.34 9.71
CA SER A 313 4.48 2.88 10.94
C SER A 313 5.09 1.61 11.57
N THR A 314 5.92 0.87 10.84
CA THR A 314 6.59 -0.33 11.36
C THR A 314 7.92 -0.04 12.06
N LEU A 315 8.34 1.23 12.14
CA LEU A 315 9.72 1.62 12.45
C LEU A 315 9.91 2.23 13.85
N TRP A 316 8.94 2.07 14.76
CA TRP A 316 8.94 2.68 16.10
C TRP A 316 10.08 2.22 17.03
N ALA A 317 10.97 1.31 16.58
CA ALA A 317 12.16 0.88 17.32
C ALA A 317 13.33 0.42 16.43
N THR A 318 13.33 0.72 15.13
CA THR A 318 14.31 0.13 14.21
C THR A 318 15.73 0.67 14.39
N ARG A 319 16.70 -0.24 14.19
CA ARG A 319 18.14 0.04 14.27
C ARG A 319 18.64 0.95 13.14
N GLN A 320 19.90 1.39 13.26
CA GLN A 320 20.57 2.26 12.28
C GLN A 320 20.47 1.80 10.81
N PRO A 321 20.54 0.48 10.47
CA PRO A 321 20.42 0.04 9.09
C PRO A 321 19.11 0.47 8.41
N ALA A 322 17.99 0.41 9.13
CA ALA A 322 16.69 0.80 8.60
C ALA A 322 16.62 2.29 8.29
N LEU A 323 17.18 3.14 9.16
CA LEU A 323 17.24 4.59 8.93
C LEU A 323 18.09 4.92 7.70
N ARG A 324 19.26 4.27 7.56
CA ARG A 324 20.12 4.38 6.36
C ARG A 324 19.36 3.94 5.11
N PHE A 325 18.57 2.87 5.19
CA PHE A 325 17.76 2.39 4.09
C PHE A 325 16.68 3.39 3.67
N LEU A 326 15.93 3.97 4.61
CA LEU A 326 14.91 4.98 4.28
C LEU A 326 15.52 6.19 3.58
N ASP A 327 16.68 6.65 4.06
CA ASP A 327 17.41 7.75 3.43
C ASP A 327 17.84 7.41 2.01
N ALA A 328 18.37 6.21 1.81
CA ALA A 328 18.77 5.70 0.51
C ALA A 328 17.57 5.52 -0.44
N VAL A 329 16.42 5.04 0.05
CA VAL A 329 15.17 4.93 -0.72
C VAL A 329 14.70 6.30 -1.16
N ALA A 330 14.58 7.27 -0.25
CA ALA A 330 14.13 8.62 -0.59
C ALA A 330 15.03 9.24 -1.67
N LYS A 331 16.36 9.16 -1.49
CA LYS A 331 17.30 9.68 -2.47
C LYS A 331 17.23 8.98 -3.83
N ALA A 332 17.23 7.65 -3.84
CA ALA A 332 17.21 6.88 -5.08
C ALA A 332 15.90 7.07 -5.86
N ARG A 333 14.76 7.18 -5.15
CA ARG A 333 13.47 7.48 -5.77
C ARG A 333 13.45 8.89 -6.37
N ASP A 334 13.93 9.91 -5.66
CA ASP A 334 14.02 11.28 -6.21
C ASP A 334 14.90 11.32 -7.47
N ASP A 335 16.08 10.68 -7.43
CA ASP A 335 17.02 10.63 -8.56
C ASP A 335 16.42 9.88 -9.78
N MET A 336 15.69 8.80 -9.54
CA MET A 336 15.02 8.03 -10.60
C MET A 336 13.85 8.83 -11.21
N TRP A 337 13.00 9.43 -10.39
CA TRP A 337 11.90 10.27 -10.86
C TRP A 337 12.38 11.52 -11.59
N LEU A 338 13.50 12.10 -11.17
CA LEU A 338 14.13 13.19 -11.91
C LEU A 338 14.43 12.78 -13.35
N LYS A 339 15.01 11.58 -13.56
CA LYS A 339 15.31 11.08 -14.90
C LYS A 339 14.02 10.87 -15.71
N ALA A 340 13.05 10.17 -15.12
CA ALA A 340 11.77 9.89 -15.78
C ALA A 340 11.04 11.18 -16.17
N ARG A 341 11.01 12.17 -15.28
CA ARG A 341 10.36 13.47 -15.52
C ARG A 341 11.09 14.28 -16.58
N VAL A 342 12.43 14.28 -16.61
CA VAL A 342 13.21 14.95 -17.66
C VAL A 342 13.00 14.30 -19.02
N GLU A 343 12.87 12.97 -19.07
CA GLU A 343 12.56 12.24 -20.32
C GLU A 343 11.16 12.58 -20.85
N GLN A 344 10.18 12.76 -19.97
CA GLN A 344 8.81 13.14 -20.33
C GLN A 344 8.67 14.63 -20.65
N ASN A 345 9.34 15.50 -19.89
CA ASN A 345 9.34 16.95 -20.05
C ASN A 345 10.74 17.54 -19.76
N PRO A 346 11.52 17.89 -20.80
CA PRO A 346 12.87 18.43 -20.63
C PRO A 346 12.98 19.71 -19.80
N ALA A 347 11.93 20.54 -19.71
CA ALA A 347 11.93 21.76 -18.90
C ALA A 347 12.08 21.47 -17.39
N VAL A 348 11.83 20.23 -16.95
CA VAL A 348 12.10 19.79 -15.56
C VAL A 348 13.56 20.02 -15.17
N PHE A 349 14.50 19.91 -16.12
CA PHE A 349 15.93 20.09 -15.86
C PHE A 349 16.28 21.52 -15.44
N THR A 350 15.56 22.52 -15.97
CA THR A 350 15.82 23.95 -15.74
C THR A 350 15.02 24.53 -14.58
N LEU A 351 14.10 23.76 -13.99
CA LEU A 351 13.31 24.19 -12.83
C LEU A 351 14.23 24.67 -11.70
N GLN A 352 13.97 25.90 -11.24
CA GLN A 352 14.68 26.48 -10.11
C GLN A 352 14.11 25.94 -8.80
N LYS A 353 14.95 25.90 -7.75
CA LYS A 353 14.48 25.56 -6.40
C LYS A 353 13.43 26.59 -5.94
N PRO A 354 12.37 26.18 -5.22
CA PRO A 354 12.20 24.88 -4.55
C PRO A 354 11.39 23.88 -5.37
N TRP A 355 11.10 24.16 -6.65
CA TRP A 355 10.34 23.22 -7.47
C TRP A 355 11.02 21.85 -7.50
N PRO A 356 10.29 20.78 -7.14
CA PRO A 356 10.85 19.45 -7.13
C PRO A 356 11.12 19.05 -8.57
N ARG A 357 12.33 18.58 -8.84
CA ARG A 357 12.67 18.00 -10.14
C ARG A 357 12.43 16.48 -10.18
N GLY A 358 12.56 15.81 -9.03
CA GLY A 358 12.22 14.40 -8.83
C GLY A 358 10.83 14.23 -8.24
N LEU A 359 10.73 13.73 -7.01
CA LEU A 359 9.47 13.60 -6.29
C LEU A 359 9.20 14.81 -5.37
N THR A 360 7.93 14.97 -4.99
CA THR A 360 7.53 15.87 -3.89
C THR A 360 7.93 15.30 -2.54
N LEU A 361 8.04 16.14 -1.52
CA LEU A 361 8.30 15.73 -0.14
C LEU A 361 7.27 14.72 0.36
N GLU A 362 5.99 14.93 0.09
CA GLU A 362 4.91 14.01 0.47
C GLU A 362 5.14 12.60 -0.10
N SER A 363 5.63 12.51 -1.34
CA SER A 363 5.89 11.22 -2.00
C SER A 363 7.16 10.53 -1.50
N LEU A 364 8.15 11.30 -1.05
CA LEU A 364 9.42 10.80 -0.49
C LEU A 364 9.26 10.34 0.95
N ALA A 365 8.55 11.16 1.72
CA ALA A 365 8.30 10.97 3.13
C ALA A 365 7.17 9.95 3.36
N GLY A 366 6.16 9.90 2.50
CA GLY A 366 4.94 9.16 2.78
C GLY A 366 4.12 9.76 3.92
N GLU A 367 2.92 9.21 4.12
CA GLU A 367 2.05 9.61 5.23
C GLU A 367 2.55 8.98 6.53
N SER A 368 3.08 9.80 7.45
CA SER A 368 3.44 9.32 8.77
C SER A 368 3.21 10.38 9.83
N SER A 369 2.44 10.04 10.86
CA SER A 369 2.34 10.81 12.10
C SER A 369 3.54 10.58 13.02
N GLU A 370 4.53 9.79 12.61
CA GLU A 370 5.58 9.23 13.49
C GLU A 370 6.98 9.82 13.24
N TRP A 371 7.08 10.94 12.51
CA TRP A 371 8.35 11.63 12.24
C TRP A 371 9.13 12.04 13.50
N ASP A 372 8.45 12.14 14.65
CA ASP A 372 9.03 12.44 15.97
C ASP A 372 10.27 11.61 16.34
N GLN A 373 10.36 10.39 15.81
CA GLN A 373 11.39 9.41 16.17
C GLN A 373 12.38 9.14 15.04
N LEU A 374 12.05 9.53 13.81
CA LEU A 374 12.82 9.18 12.62
C LEU A 374 13.67 10.37 12.19
N ILE A 375 14.92 10.11 11.83
CA ILE A 375 15.80 11.10 11.19
C ILE A 375 16.19 10.52 9.83
N VAL A 376 15.69 11.14 8.77
CA VAL A 376 15.98 10.79 7.37
C VAL A 376 16.63 12.01 6.73
N PRO A 377 17.97 12.11 6.76
CA PRO A 377 18.72 13.33 6.40
C PRO A 377 18.39 13.94 5.04
N TYR A 378 18.15 13.11 4.03
CA TYR A 378 17.82 13.56 2.67
C TYR A 378 16.45 14.26 2.62
N VAL A 379 15.44 13.66 3.26
CA VAL A 379 14.10 14.25 3.37
C VAL A 379 14.15 15.52 4.22
N GLU A 380 14.96 15.53 5.28
CA GLU A 380 15.21 16.72 6.11
C GLU A 380 15.74 17.88 5.28
N GLN A 381 16.79 17.62 4.49
CA GLN A 381 17.45 18.61 3.66
C GLN A 381 16.48 19.18 2.62
N ARG A 382 15.63 18.32 2.04
CA ARG A 382 14.59 18.73 1.10
C ARG A 382 13.53 19.62 1.78
N ALA A 383 13.08 19.24 2.97
CA ALA A 383 12.10 20.01 3.72
C ALA A 383 12.66 21.37 4.15
N GLU A 384 13.90 21.41 4.64
CA GLU A 384 14.59 22.66 4.97
C GLU A 384 14.70 23.59 3.74
N ALA A 385 15.01 23.03 2.57
CA ALA A 385 15.13 23.81 1.33
C ALA A 385 13.78 24.40 0.86
N VAL A 386 12.66 23.74 1.16
CA VAL A 386 11.30 24.27 0.89
C VAL A 386 10.95 25.38 1.89
N ILE A 387 11.22 25.16 3.18
CA ILE A 387 10.86 26.10 4.25
C ILE A 387 11.64 27.41 4.12
N PHE A 388 12.94 27.34 3.87
CA PHE A 388 13.85 28.48 3.84
C PHE A 388 14.25 28.90 2.40
N CYS A 389 13.35 28.72 1.44
CA CYS A 389 13.57 29.11 0.04
C CYS A 389 13.55 30.63 -0.15
N ASP A 390 14.34 31.21 -1.07
CA ASP A 390 14.39 32.65 -1.33
C ASP A 390 12.98 33.31 -1.39
N PRO A 391 12.66 34.27 -0.50
CA PRO A 391 11.36 34.94 -0.49
C PRO A 391 10.99 35.56 -1.83
N LYS A 392 11.98 36.07 -2.58
CA LYS A 392 11.73 36.66 -3.90
C LYS A 392 11.17 35.64 -4.88
N PHE A 393 11.61 34.40 -4.77
CA PHE A 393 11.13 33.30 -5.59
C PHE A 393 9.74 32.85 -5.16
N LEU A 394 9.55 32.59 -3.87
CA LEU A 394 8.26 32.13 -3.33
C LEU A 394 7.12 33.13 -3.56
N LEU A 395 7.44 34.42 -3.51
CA LEU A 395 6.48 35.51 -3.70
C LEU A 395 6.30 35.89 -5.17
N ALA A 396 7.03 35.28 -6.11
CA ALA A 396 6.86 35.53 -7.53
C ALA A 396 5.51 34.96 -8.02
N PRO A 397 4.90 35.57 -9.05
CA PRO A 397 3.74 34.98 -9.71
C PRO A 397 4.08 33.60 -10.27
N PHE A 398 3.08 32.73 -10.32
CA PHE A 398 3.24 31.41 -10.92
C PHE A 398 3.67 31.57 -12.40
N PRO A 399 4.62 30.76 -12.90
CA PRO A 399 5.08 30.89 -14.29
C PRO A 399 3.92 30.81 -15.27
N GLU A 400 3.85 31.72 -16.23
CA GLU A 400 2.81 31.73 -17.28
C GLU A 400 3.14 30.80 -18.46
N ASP A 401 4.42 30.40 -18.56
CA ASP A 401 4.92 29.52 -19.61
C ASP A 401 4.35 28.10 -19.48
N GLU A 402 3.61 27.65 -20.49
CA GLU A 402 2.91 26.35 -20.49
C GLU A 402 3.87 25.17 -20.28
N GLU A 403 5.08 25.21 -20.85
CA GLU A 403 6.08 24.14 -20.72
C GLU A 403 6.56 23.99 -19.27
N THR A 404 6.82 25.12 -18.61
CA THR A 404 7.19 25.20 -17.19
C THR A 404 6.01 24.81 -16.30
N GLN A 405 4.78 25.24 -16.63
CA GLN A 405 3.58 24.82 -15.90
C GLN A 405 3.37 23.31 -15.95
N LEU A 406 3.52 22.71 -17.13
CA LEU A 406 3.47 21.26 -17.32
C LEU A 406 4.60 20.56 -16.56
N ALA A 407 5.80 21.15 -16.52
CA ALA A 407 6.93 20.60 -15.77
C ALA A 407 6.67 20.61 -14.26
N ILE A 408 5.95 21.60 -13.74
CA ILE A 408 5.57 21.71 -12.32
C ILE A 408 4.31 20.88 -11.99
N SER A 409 3.40 20.72 -12.96
CA SER A 409 2.06 20.14 -12.76
C SER A 409 2.11 18.76 -12.10
N GLY A 410 1.36 18.60 -11.03
CA GLY A 410 1.31 17.36 -10.24
C GLY A 410 2.46 17.18 -9.24
N PHE A 411 3.48 18.04 -9.26
CA PHE A 411 4.64 17.99 -8.35
C PHE A 411 4.80 19.31 -7.61
N LEU A 412 3.81 19.66 -6.78
CA LEU A 412 3.84 20.83 -5.92
C LEU A 412 4.32 20.44 -4.52
N GLU A 413 5.22 21.24 -3.96
CA GLU A 413 5.62 21.12 -2.56
C GLU A 413 4.63 21.90 -1.69
N ASP A 414 4.10 21.25 -0.67
CA ASP A 414 3.26 21.89 0.34
C ASP A 414 4.15 22.36 1.49
N TRP A 415 4.18 23.68 1.70
CA TRP A 415 5.01 24.29 2.74
C TRP A 415 4.56 23.89 4.16
N THR A 416 3.27 23.71 4.37
CA THR A 416 2.69 23.27 5.66
C THR A 416 3.16 21.85 5.98
N ASN A 417 3.11 20.96 4.99
CA ASN A 417 3.60 19.59 5.16
C ASN A 417 5.12 19.56 5.34
N ALA A 418 5.87 20.36 4.57
CA ALA A 418 7.33 20.48 4.74
C ALA A 418 7.69 20.98 6.15
N LEU A 419 6.98 21.99 6.65
CA LEU A 419 7.14 22.53 8.00
C LEU A 419 6.87 21.47 9.06
N GLY A 420 5.74 20.77 8.98
CA GLY A 420 5.39 19.69 9.89
C GLY A 420 6.50 18.62 9.91
N LEU A 421 6.91 18.16 8.72
CA LEU A 421 7.97 17.16 8.59
C LEU A 421 9.29 17.64 9.22
N TRP A 422 9.79 18.81 8.83
CA TRP A 422 11.09 19.31 9.30
C TRP A 422 11.11 19.63 10.81
N ALA A 423 10.00 20.18 11.32
CA ALA A 423 9.86 20.51 12.74
C ALA A 423 9.81 19.24 13.60
N TYR A 424 9.06 18.23 13.18
CA TYR A 424 8.84 17.00 13.95
C TYR A 424 9.93 15.96 13.77
N GLN A 425 10.70 16.00 12.70
CA GLN A 425 11.74 15.00 12.45
C GLN A 425 12.78 14.91 13.58
N GLY A 426 12.82 13.76 14.25
CA GLY A 426 13.70 13.53 15.40
C GLY A 426 13.42 14.44 16.59
N LYS A 427 12.17 14.91 16.77
CA LYS A 427 11.73 15.77 17.89
C LYS A 427 12.24 15.30 19.25
N ARG A 428 12.34 13.98 19.48
CA ARG A 428 12.83 13.44 20.76
C ARG A 428 14.32 13.66 21.02
N THR A 429 15.13 13.78 19.97
CA THR A 429 16.60 13.86 20.08
C THR A 429 17.15 15.22 19.70
N ARG A 430 16.34 16.10 19.10
CA ARG A 430 16.77 17.40 18.57
C ARG A 430 16.00 18.56 19.17
N ASN A 431 16.55 19.77 19.01
CA ASN A 431 15.96 21.01 19.49
C ASN A 431 14.74 21.43 18.65
N HIS A 432 13.61 20.75 18.89
CA HIS A 432 12.33 21.01 18.22
C HIS A 432 11.87 22.46 18.39
N GLU A 433 11.94 23.00 19.60
CA GLU A 433 11.55 24.38 19.91
C GLU A 433 12.39 25.40 19.12
N GLY A 434 13.72 25.19 19.05
CA GLY A 434 14.61 26.03 18.25
C GLY A 434 14.31 25.98 16.75
N ARG A 435 13.92 24.81 16.22
CA ARG A 435 13.50 24.65 14.82
C ARG A 435 12.22 25.42 14.55
N VAL A 436 11.19 25.17 15.34
CA VAL A 436 9.89 25.86 15.23
C VAL A 436 10.09 27.38 15.27
N ARG A 437 10.86 27.89 16.23
CA ARG A 437 11.17 29.33 16.30
C ARG A 437 11.91 29.85 15.08
N ARG A 438 12.86 29.09 14.54
CA ARG A 438 13.59 29.49 13.33
C ARG A 438 12.64 29.61 12.13
N ALA A 439 11.75 28.64 11.93
CA ALA A 439 10.76 28.70 10.85
C ALA A 439 9.74 29.82 11.08
N TRP A 440 9.28 30.02 12.32
CA TRP A 440 8.37 31.10 12.70
C TRP A 440 8.96 32.48 12.39
N ASN A 441 10.18 32.75 12.87
CA ASN A 441 10.86 34.02 12.60
C ASN A 441 11.10 34.22 11.11
N TYR A 442 11.43 33.16 10.37
CA TYR A 442 11.59 33.24 8.92
C TYR A 442 10.29 33.65 8.21
N ALA A 443 9.17 33.04 8.59
CA ALA A 443 7.85 33.39 8.04
C ALA A 443 7.48 34.84 8.33
N LEU A 444 7.70 35.32 9.56
CA LEU A 444 7.39 36.70 9.96
C LEU A 444 8.35 37.74 9.36
N ASP A 445 9.66 37.47 9.43
CA ASP A 445 10.68 38.49 9.16
C ASP A 445 11.15 38.48 7.69
N GLU A 446 11.03 37.37 6.96
CA GLU A 446 11.50 37.25 5.57
C GLU A 446 10.34 37.12 4.56
N LEU A 447 9.35 36.25 4.80
CA LEU A 447 8.23 36.06 3.87
C LEU A 447 7.18 37.18 3.93
N SER A 448 7.08 37.84 5.09
CA SER A 448 6.04 38.82 5.37
C SER A 448 6.50 40.28 5.36
N ARG A 449 7.82 40.53 5.42
CA ARG A 449 8.45 41.86 5.65
C ARG A 449 7.83 43.00 4.85
N ASP A 450 7.64 42.80 3.55
CA ASP A 450 7.22 43.86 2.62
C ASP A 450 5.70 43.85 2.34
N ARG A 451 4.99 42.83 2.84
CA ARG A 451 3.58 42.57 2.49
C ARG A 451 2.61 42.91 3.61
N MET A 452 3.02 42.70 4.85
CA MET A 452 2.16 42.78 6.02
C MET A 452 2.93 43.30 7.23
N THR A 453 2.22 43.91 8.16
CA THR A 453 2.77 44.23 9.48
C THR A 453 3.09 42.94 10.23
N ARG A 454 3.92 43.02 11.28
CA ARG A 454 4.29 41.84 12.06
C ARG A 454 3.07 41.18 12.68
N GLU A 455 2.12 41.99 13.20
CA GLU A 455 0.88 41.52 13.82
C GLU A 455 -0.03 40.82 12.81
N GLU A 456 -0.15 41.36 11.59
CA GLU A 456 -0.86 40.71 10.49
C GLU A 456 -0.18 39.39 10.09
N ALA A 457 1.16 39.35 10.07
CA ALA A 457 1.93 38.14 9.78
C ALA A 457 1.71 37.05 10.82
N GLU A 458 1.72 37.40 12.10
CA GLU A 458 1.45 36.46 13.19
C GLU A 458 0.05 35.84 13.05
N ARG A 459 -0.96 36.64 12.71
CA ARG A 459 -2.33 36.15 12.48
C ARG A 459 -2.45 35.27 11.25
N PHE A 460 -1.75 35.63 10.16
CA PHE A 460 -1.77 34.87 8.91
C PHE A 460 -1.08 33.51 9.04
N TRP A 461 0.12 33.48 9.64
CA TRP A 461 0.93 32.26 9.71
C TRP A 461 0.53 31.32 10.84
N LYS A 462 -0.10 31.81 11.91
CA LYS A 462 -0.57 30.97 13.02
C LYS A 462 -1.39 29.75 12.58
N PRO A 463 -2.48 29.88 11.80
CA PRO A 463 -3.25 28.71 11.36
C PRO A 463 -2.41 27.74 10.51
N VAL A 464 -1.46 28.24 9.71
CA VAL A 464 -0.55 27.38 8.93
C VAL A 464 0.34 26.53 9.84
N PHE A 465 0.89 27.11 10.90
CA PHE A 465 1.67 26.35 11.89
C PHE A 465 0.79 25.38 12.68
N GLU A 466 -0.45 25.76 13.03
CA GLU A 466 -1.41 24.88 13.68
C GLU A 466 -1.79 23.68 12.79
N ASP A 467 -2.00 23.91 11.48
CA ASP A 467 -2.29 22.87 10.48
C ASP A 467 -1.09 21.95 10.26
N ALA A 468 0.14 22.47 10.36
CA ALA A 468 1.36 21.67 10.42
C ALA A 468 1.50 20.88 11.74
N GLY A 469 0.53 20.99 12.64
CA GLY A 469 0.47 20.31 13.93
C GLY A 469 1.29 20.97 15.03
N ILE A 470 1.86 22.17 14.82
CA ILE A 470 2.74 22.84 15.79
C ILE A 470 1.92 23.52 16.88
N GLU A 471 2.33 23.29 18.14
CA GLU A 471 1.69 23.93 19.29
C GLU A 471 1.96 25.44 19.30
N THR A 472 0.89 26.24 19.43
CA THR A 472 0.96 27.71 19.45
C THR A 472 1.81 28.28 20.58
N SER A 473 1.94 27.53 21.69
CA SER A 473 2.80 27.88 22.82
C SER A 473 4.27 28.02 22.42
N LEU A 474 4.71 27.29 21.38
CA LEU A 474 6.09 27.31 20.89
C LEU A 474 6.40 28.53 20.01
N LEU A 475 5.36 29.17 19.48
CA LEU A 475 5.49 30.33 18.58
C LEU A 475 5.81 31.63 19.34
N GLY A 476 5.66 31.63 20.67
CA GLY A 476 5.92 32.81 21.51
C GLY A 476 4.96 33.97 21.24
N ILE A 477 3.77 33.69 20.70
CA ILE A 477 2.73 34.68 20.42
C ILE A 477 2.19 35.23 21.74
N ASP A 478 2.11 36.55 21.86
CA ASP A 478 1.47 37.20 23.00
C ASP A 478 -0.05 36.97 22.93
N GLN A 479 -0.59 36.21 23.88
CA GLN A 479 -2.01 35.83 23.89
C GLN A 479 -2.94 37.05 24.00
N SER A 480 -2.45 38.20 24.48
CA SER A 480 -3.25 39.43 24.55
C SER A 480 -3.56 40.07 23.20
N MET A 481 -2.90 39.65 22.10
CA MET A 481 -3.10 40.19 20.75
C MET A 481 -4.14 39.42 19.92
N ASN A 482 -4.67 38.33 20.48
CA ASN A 482 -5.55 37.38 19.80
C ASN A 482 -7.04 37.79 19.86
N ASP A 483 -7.34 38.94 20.46
CA ASP A 483 -8.65 39.58 20.33
C ASP A 483 -8.84 39.98 18.87
N ARG A 484 -9.82 39.33 18.21
CA ARG A 484 -10.26 39.73 16.87
C ARG A 484 -10.53 41.23 16.92
N LEU A 485 -9.84 42.00 16.06
CA LEU A 485 -10.24 43.36 15.79
C LEU A 485 -11.73 43.30 15.41
N PRO A 486 -12.60 44.10 16.04
CA PRO A 486 -14.02 44.11 15.70
C PRO A 486 -14.16 44.36 14.20
N ALA A 487 -15.07 43.63 13.54
CA ALA A 487 -15.32 43.83 12.13
C ALA A 487 -15.73 45.29 11.91
N GLU A 488 -14.85 46.07 11.27
CA GLU A 488 -15.12 47.47 10.96
C GLU A 488 -15.88 47.54 9.65
N LEU A 489 -17.05 48.18 9.66
CA LEU A 489 -17.78 48.51 8.44
C LEU A 489 -16.94 49.52 7.62
N PRO A 490 -16.86 49.38 6.28
CA PRO A 490 -16.16 50.33 5.44
C PRO A 490 -16.74 51.74 5.66
N GLN A 491 -15.90 52.66 6.12
CA GLN A 491 -16.36 54.04 6.42
C GLN A 491 -16.64 54.86 5.15
N GLN A 492 -16.16 54.40 3.97
CA GLN A 492 -16.40 55.02 2.67
C GLN A 492 -16.49 53.94 1.58
N LEU A 493 -17.57 53.98 0.79
CA LEU A 493 -17.66 53.30 -0.50
C LEU A 493 -16.68 53.98 -1.46
N ASP A 494 -15.80 53.20 -2.10
CA ASP A 494 -14.82 53.75 -3.06
C ASP A 494 -15.53 54.39 -4.28
N ILE A 495 -16.77 53.99 -4.56
CA ILE A 495 -17.62 54.55 -5.61
C ILE A 495 -19.06 54.73 -5.07
N PRO A 496 -19.57 55.96 -4.93
CA PRO A 496 -20.96 56.18 -4.53
C PRO A 496 -21.93 55.56 -5.55
N GLY A 497 -22.73 54.57 -5.12
CA GLY A 497 -23.81 53.99 -5.91
C GLY A 497 -23.53 52.64 -6.57
N GLN A 498 -22.36 52.03 -6.39
CA GLN A 498 -22.16 50.61 -6.73
C GLN A 498 -22.31 49.72 -5.47
N PRO A 499 -23.08 48.62 -5.54
CA PRO A 499 -23.07 47.62 -4.48
C PRO A 499 -21.69 46.96 -4.45
N GLU A 500 -20.97 47.14 -3.36
CA GLU A 500 -19.69 46.49 -3.09
C GLU A 500 -19.95 45.30 -2.15
N GLU A 501 -19.45 44.12 -2.51
CA GLU A 501 -19.57 42.92 -1.68
C GLU A 501 -18.67 43.11 -0.45
N TRP A 502 -19.29 43.27 0.72
CA TRP A 502 -18.58 43.43 1.98
C TRP A 502 -18.12 42.07 2.50
N ASP A 503 -16.81 41.91 2.66
CA ASP A 503 -16.22 40.77 3.35
C ASP A 503 -16.01 41.12 4.84
N PRO A 504 -16.66 40.40 5.78
CA PRO A 504 -16.44 40.60 7.21
C PRO A 504 -15.01 40.31 7.67
N ASP A 505 -14.15 39.72 6.82
CA ASP A 505 -12.74 39.52 7.11
C ASP A 505 -11.89 40.70 6.61
N PRO A 506 -11.42 41.61 7.49
CA PRO A 506 -10.65 42.78 7.10
C PRO A 506 -9.31 42.44 6.41
N MET A 507 -8.84 41.19 6.47
CA MET A 507 -7.55 40.78 5.88
C MET A 507 -7.58 40.59 4.36
N LEU A 508 -8.73 40.32 3.75
CA LEU A 508 -8.83 40.25 2.28
C LEU A 508 -8.81 41.65 1.62
N HIS A 509 -9.26 42.69 2.35
CA HIS A 509 -9.26 44.07 1.87
C HIS A 509 -7.85 44.65 1.69
N GLY A 510 -6.89 44.34 2.57
CA GLY A 510 -5.52 44.86 2.51
C GLY A 510 -4.68 44.26 1.37
N LEU A 511 -4.88 42.97 1.08
CA LEU A 511 -4.26 42.27 -0.04
C LEU A 511 -4.85 42.71 -1.40
N SER A 512 -6.15 43.05 -1.43
CA SER A 512 -6.85 43.51 -2.63
C SER A 512 -6.53 44.97 -2.99
N ARG A 513 -6.45 45.88 -2.00
CA ARG A 513 -6.24 47.33 -2.24
C ARG A 513 -4.83 47.72 -2.71
N LYS A 514 -3.78 46.95 -2.39
CA LYS A 514 -2.41 47.27 -2.85
C LYS A 514 -2.12 46.82 -4.28
N VAL A 515 -2.97 45.98 -4.88
CA VAL A 515 -2.83 45.50 -6.27
C VAL A 515 -3.52 46.44 -7.27
N SER A 516 -4.51 47.23 -6.83
CA SER A 516 -5.25 48.12 -7.73
C SER A 516 -4.66 49.53 -7.79
N LYS A 517 -3.64 49.72 -8.64
CA LYS A 517 -3.57 50.95 -9.46
C LYS A 517 -2.71 50.90 -10.72
N ASN A 518 -2.13 49.74 -11.11
CA ASN A 518 -1.62 49.55 -12.48
C ASN A 518 -1.35 48.09 -12.94
N GLU A 519 -1.70 47.06 -12.19
CA GLU A 519 -1.37 45.67 -12.59
C GLU A 519 -2.59 44.75 -12.49
N SER A 520 -3.33 44.65 -13.59
CA SER A 520 -4.45 43.71 -13.73
C SER A 520 -4.02 42.29 -14.14
N SER A 521 -2.82 41.82 -13.77
CA SER A 521 -2.42 40.41 -13.98
C SER A 521 -1.76 39.70 -12.78
N ALA A 522 -1.53 40.38 -11.64
CA ALA A 522 -0.88 39.74 -10.50
C ALA A 522 -1.91 39.06 -9.57
N ARG A 523 -2.26 37.80 -9.86
CA ARG A 523 -2.83 36.90 -8.85
C ARG A 523 -1.79 36.77 -7.71
N SER A 524 -2.21 36.99 -6.46
CA SER A 524 -1.35 36.92 -5.27
C SER A 524 -0.64 35.56 -5.19
N PRO A 525 0.65 35.50 -4.77
CA PRO A 525 1.43 34.27 -4.69
C PRO A 525 0.96 33.44 -3.47
N ALA A 526 -0.20 32.81 -3.61
CA ALA A 526 -0.83 31.97 -2.60
C ALA A 526 -0.68 30.46 -2.90
N TRP A 527 -0.01 30.09 -3.99
CA TRP A 527 0.08 28.70 -4.44
C TRP A 527 0.89 27.79 -3.49
N ILE A 528 1.75 28.37 -2.64
CA ILE A 528 2.56 27.63 -1.65
C ILE A 528 1.79 27.33 -0.35
N VAL A 529 0.87 28.22 0.04
CA VAL A 529 0.13 28.14 1.31
C VAL A 529 -1.28 27.55 1.09
N CYS A 530 -1.84 27.69 -0.11
CA CYS A 530 -3.21 27.28 -0.43
C CYS A 530 -3.27 26.15 -1.46
N SER A 531 -2.51 25.08 -1.26
CA SER A 531 -2.70 23.84 -2.02
C SER A 531 -3.73 22.96 -1.32
N ASN A 532 -5.01 23.32 -1.34
CA ASN A 532 -6.07 22.35 -1.02
C ASN A 532 -6.43 21.62 -2.34
N PRO A 533 -6.10 20.32 -2.50
CA PRO A 533 -6.14 19.63 -3.79
C PRO A 533 -7.54 19.42 -4.40
N GLN A 534 -8.62 19.90 -3.77
CA GLN A 534 -10.00 19.68 -4.23
C GLN A 534 -10.50 20.69 -5.27
N ASN A 535 -9.78 21.79 -5.56
CA ASN A 535 -10.30 22.87 -6.41
C ASN A 535 -9.59 23.07 -7.77
N ALA A 536 -8.70 22.16 -8.20
CA ALA A 536 -7.92 22.30 -9.43
C ALA A 536 -8.42 21.43 -10.61
N THR A 537 -9.73 21.27 -10.77
CA THR A 537 -10.31 20.62 -11.96
C THR A 537 -11.26 21.56 -12.70
N GLU A 538 -10.68 22.48 -13.46
CA GLU A 538 -11.34 23.04 -14.64
C GLU A 538 -10.47 22.70 -15.86
N THR A 539 -10.87 21.65 -16.59
CA THR A 539 -10.32 21.35 -17.91
C THR A 539 -10.92 22.30 -18.94
N PRO A 540 -10.12 22.88 -19.86
CA PRO A 540 -10.67 23.64 -20.98
C PRO A 540 -11.30 22.67 -21.97
N SER A 541 -12.56 22.89 -22.29
CA SER A 541 -13.28 22.18 -23.37
C SER A 541 -12.70 22.57 -24.74
N GLY A 542 -11.77 21.78 -25.25
CA GLY A 542 -11.30 21.83 -26.63
C GLY A 542 -11.96 20.74 -27.47
N GLU A 543 -12.73 21.14 -28.48
CA GLU A 543 -13.31 20.23 -29.50
C GLU A 543 -12.21 19.46 -30.24
N VAL A 544 -12.20 18.14 -30.08
CA VAL A 544 -11.43 17.23 -30.95
C VAL A 544 -12.41 16.58 -31.93
N THR A 545 -12.36 17.02 -33.19
CA THR A 545 -12.97 16.32 -34.32
C THR A 545 -12.30 14.95 -34.50
N MET A 546 -12.99 13.87 -34.12
CA MET A 546 -12.58 12.51 -34.43
C MET A 546 -12.98 12.12 -35.85
N SER A 547 -11.99 11.99 -36.72
CA SER A 547 -12.08 11.35 -38.03
C SER A 547 -12.23 9.84 -37.86
N SER A 548 -13.42 9.31 -38.14
CA SER A 548 -13.73 7.88 -38.15
C SER A 548 -13.11 7.17 -39.38
N PRO A 549 -12.46 6.01 -39.24
CA PRO A 549 -12.11 5.18 -40.38
C PRO A 549 -13.23 4.19 -40.72
N ARG A 550 -13.71 4.33 -41.96
CA ARG A 550 -14.38 3.38 -42.85
C ARG A 550 -14.67 1.97 -42.29
N THR A 551 -15.95 1.73 -42.01
CA THR A 551 -16.56 0.40 -41.93
C THR A 551 -16.78 -0.19 -43.33
N THR A 552 -16.13 -1.31 -43.62
CA THR A 552 -16.45 -2.17 -44.77
C THR A 552 -17.68 -3.03 -44.46
N ARG A 553 -18.63 -3.00 -45.41
CA ARG A 553 -19.81 -3.87 -45.49
C ARG A 553 -19.44 -5.35 -45.32
N TYR A 554 -20.18 -6.07 -44.49
CA TYR A 554 -20.46 -7.48 -44.72
C TYR A 554 -21.96 -7.73 -44.62
N GLN A 555 -22.49 -8.36 -45.66
CA GLN A 555 -23.91 -8.62 -45.86
C GLN A 555 -24.39 -9.84 -45.05
N SER A 556 -25.67 -9.74 -44.71
CA SER A 556 -26.61 -10.71 -44.18
C SER A 556 -26.42 -12.18 -44.57
N SER A 557 -26.64 -13.07 -43.61
CA SER A 557 -27.59 -14.18 -43.77
C SER A 557 -28.12 -14.66 -42.41
N ARG A 558 -29.43 -14.53 -42.19
CA ARG A 558 -30.18 -15.30 -41.18
C ARG A 558 -30.48 -16.70 -41.73
N PRO A 559 -30.79 -17.68 -40.86
CA PRO A 559 -32.22 -18.02 -40.77
C PRO A 559 -32.74 -18.12 -39.34
N ARG A 560 -34.05 -17.85 -39.23
CA ARG A 560 -34.90 -18.03 -38.05
C ARG A 560 -35.13 -19.51 -37.75
N SER A 561 -35.24 -19.87 -36.48
CA SER A 561 -36.24 -20.85 -36.04
C SER A 561 -36.71 -20.57 -34.60
N HIS A 562 -37.95 -20.97 -34.34
CA HIS A 562 -38.81 -20.62 -33.22
C HIS A 562 -38.61 -21.48 -31.96
N ARG A 563 -38.74 -20.86 -30.78
CA ARG A 563 -39.58 -21.29 -29.61
C ARG A 563 -39.37 -20.28 -28.47
N LYS A 564 -40.33 -19.41 -28.12
CA LYS A 564 -41.56 -19.58 -27.31
C LYS A 564 -41.35 -20.15 -25.89
N ASN A 565 -41.88 -19.36 -24.95
CA ASN A 565 -42.20 -19.59 -23.54
C ASN A 565 -41.08 -19.27 -22.56
N SER A 566 -41.29 -18.59 -21.43
CA SER A 566 -42.40 -17.80 -20.87
C SER A 566 -41.98 -17.50 -19.44
N GLY A 567 -42.28 -16.31 -18.92
CA GLY A 567 -42.55 -16.14 -17.49
C GLY A 567 -41.74 -15.07 -16.77
N SER A 568 -42.47 -14.02 -16.39
CA SER A 568 -42.35 -13.23 -15.16
C SER A 568 -41.09 -12.35 -15.02
N CYS A 569 -41.12 -11.04 -15.27
CA CYS A 569 -41.90 -9.98 -14.60
C CYS A 569 -41.48 -9.80 -13.13
N CYS A 570 -40.57 -8.84 -12.90
CA CYS A 570 -40.55 -7.93 -11.75
C CYS A 570 -39.97 -6.60 -12.25
N HIS A 571 -40.84 -5.61 -12.42
CA HIS A 571 -40.48 -4.19 -12.41
C HIS A 571 -40.05 -3.81 -10.99
N GLN A 572 -38.93 -3.12 -10.86
CA GLN A 572 -38.73 -2.14 -9.80
C GLN A 572 -37.89 -1.00 -10.38
N GLU A 573 -38.58 0.07 -10.74
CA GLU A 573 -38.04 1.43 -10.76
C GLU A 573 -37.71 1.84 -9.32
N GLY A 574 -36.65 2.62 -9.13
CA GLY A 574 -36.51 3.35 -7.86
C GLY A 574 -35.11 3.82 -7.51
N HIS A 575 -34.84 5.07 -7.84
CA HIS A 575 -34.10 6.05 -7.05
C HIS A 575 -32.57 5.94 -6.88
N LEU A 576 -31.90 6.79 -7.68
CA LEU A 576 -30.77 7.62 -7.28
C LEU A 576 -30.91 8.13 -5.83
N LEU A 577 -29.91 7.86 -4.99
CA LEU A 577 -29.66 8.57 -3.74
C LEU A 577 -28.16 8.85 -3.64
N LEU A 578 -27.78 10.07 -4.04
CA LEU A 578 -26.59 10.75 -3.54
C LEU A 578 -26.82 11.01 -2.05
N ILE A 579 -25.95 10.48 -1.19
CA ILE A 579 -25.80 10.99 0.18
C ILE A 579 -24.39 11.55 0.31
N ARG A 580 -24.35 12.88 0.30
CA ARG A 580 -23.24 13.74 0.69
C ARG A 580 -23.41 13.95 2.20
N MET A 581 -22.48 13.47 3.02
CA MET A 581 -22.39 13.89 4.43
C MET A 581 -20.99 14.43 4.70
N LEU A 582 -20.95 15.73 4.94
CA LEU A 582 -19.82 16.49 5.43
C LEU A 582 -19.91 16.55 6.97
N MET A 583 -18.81 16.14 7.62
CA MET A 583 -18.26 16.59 8.93
C MET A 583 -19.04 16.30 10.24
N PRO A 584 -18.41 16.35 11.45
CA PRO A 584 -16.98 16.48 11.78
C PRO A 584 -16.41 15.44 12.78
N SER A 585 -15.08 15.30 12.71
CA SER A 585 -14.12 15.25 13.84
C SER A 585 -14.69 15.12 15.26
N SER A 586 -14.40 13.99 15.91
CA SER A 586 -14.37 13.88 17.38
C SER A 586 -13.32 12.85 17.77
N ARG A 587 -12.18 13.35 18.27
CA ARG A 587 -11.15 12.57 18.97
C ARG A 587 -11.81 11.86 20.16
N GLN A 588 -11.87 10.53 20.14
CA GLN A 588 -12.09 9.73 21.35
C GLN A 588 -10.83 8.90 21.64
N LEU A 589 -10.19 9.28 22.74
CA LEU A 589 -9.13 8.54 23.40
C LEU A 589 -9.67 7.20 23.88
N PHE A 590 -9.21 6.08 23.30
CA PHE A 590 -9.45 4.75 23.84
C PHE A 590 -8.30 4.35 24.76
N PHE A 591 -8.55 4.42 26.07
CA PHE A 591 -7.81 3.65 27.08
C PHE A 591 -8.16 2.17 26.91
N HIS A 592 -7.17 1.32 26.59
CA HIS A 592 -7.32 -0.13 26.69
C HIS A 592 -7.30 -0.54 28.17
N SER A 593 -8.47 -0.92 28.68
CA SER A 593 -8.61 -1.65 29.94
C SER A 593 -8.62 -3.15 29.63
N THR A 594 -7.62 -3.84 30.16
CA THR A 594 -7.48 -5.29 30.16
C THR A 594 -8.56 -5.90 31.05
N ALA A 595 -9.54 -6.59 30.45
CA ALA A 595 -10.50 -7.41 31.18
C ALA A 595 -10.34 -8.87 30.77
N LEU A 596 -9.82 -9.66 31.71
CA LEU A 596 -9.92 -11.12 31.74
C LEU A 596 -11.39 -11.54 31.70
N MET A 597 -11.71 -12.53 30.87
CA MET A 597 -12.88 -13.39 31.08
C MET A 597 -12.46 -14.86 31.04
N VAL A 598 -12.97 -15.55 32.07
CA VAL A 598 -12.88 -16.98 32.39
C VAL A 598 -13.64 -17.83 31.38
#